data_AF-A0A537LEY0-F1
#
_entry.id   AF-A0A537LEY0-F1
#
_cell.length_a   1.000
_cell.length_b   1.000
_cell.length_c   1.000
_cell.angle_alpha   90.00
_cell.angle_beta   90.00
_cell.angle_gamma   90.00
#
_symmetry.space_group_name_H-M   'P 1'
#
loop_
_entity.id
_entity.type
_entity.pdbx_description
1 polymer ?
#
loop_
_entity_poly.entity_id
_entity_poly.type
_entity_poly.pdbx_seq_one_letter_code
_entity_poly.pdbx_strand_id
1 'polypeptide(L)'
;MRSRRLGLLRILRRLVTGRPMNDGLATERDACGVGFVADARGRRSHTILQHALTAVANLSHRGAVAADGKTGDGAGVMTQLP
;
A
#
# COMPACT_ATOMS: atom_id res chain seq x y z
N MET A 1 -31.11 22.60 43.87
CA MET A 1 -29.78 22.78 43.27
C MET A 1 -29.76 22.14 41.88
N ARG A 2 -30.03 22.94 40.83
CA ARG A 2 -30.08 22.52 39.42
C ARG A 2 -28.67 22.21 38.92
N SER A 3 -28.35 20.93 38.67
CA SER A 3 -27.03 20.52 38.18
C SER A 3 -27.12 19.86 36.80
N ARG A 4 -27.13 20.73 35.77
CA ARG A 4 -26.31 20.67 34.54
C ARG A 4 -25.89 19.29 33.99
N ARG A 5 -26.83 18.35 33.79
CA ARG A 5 -26.53 17.03 33.18
C ARG A 5 -27.32 16.72 31.89
N LEU A 6 -27.69 17.74 31.12
CA LEU A 6 -28.46 17.56 29.88
C LEU A 6 -27.89 18.29 28.64
N GLY A 7 -26.58 18.57 28.62
CA GLY A 7 -25.94 19.22 27.46
C GLY A 7 -25.13 18.30 26.55
N LEU A 8 -24.68 17.14 27.03
CA LEU A 8 -23.60 16.39 26.36
C LEU A 8 -24.08 15.24 25.45
N LEU A 9 -25.37 14.88 25.47
CA LEU A 9 -25.89 13.72 24.72
C LEU A 9 -26.59 14.08 23.39
N ARG A 10 -26.52 15.34 22.93
CA ARG A 10 -27.09 15.76 21.63
C ARG A 10 -26.05 16.13 20.56
N ILE A 11 -24.76 16.18 20.91
CA ILE A 11 -23.69 16.58 19.98
C ILE A 11 -23.11 15.39 19.21
N LEU A 12 -23.20 14.17 19.75
CA LEU A 12 -22.45 13.02 19.23
C LEU A 12 -23.16 12.19 18.14
N ARG A 13 -24.13 12.75 17.41
CA ARG A 13 -24.92 11.96 16.44
C ARG A 13 -25.03 12.55 15.03
N ARG A 14 -24.22 13.57 14.67
CA ARG A 14 -24.44 14.30 13.40
C ARG A 14 -23.24 14.54 12.49
N LEU A 15 -22.10 13.86 12.66
CA LEU A 15 -20.91 14.18 11.85
C LEU A 15 -20.14 12.99 11.27
N VAL A 16 -20.78 11.83 11.06
CA VAL A 16 -20.18 10.76 10.25
C VAL A 16 -21.21 10.13 9.32
N THR A 17 -21.78 10.94 8.44
CA THR A 17 -22.27 10.42 7.15
C THR A 17 -21.50 11.17 6.08
N GLY A 18 -20.24 10.77 5.90
CA GLY A 18 -19.51 11.11 4.69
C GLY A 18 -20.34 10.61 3.52
N ARG A 19 -20.80 11.52 2.66
CA ARG A 19 -21.35 11.14 1.37
C ARG A 19 -20.27 10.31 0.66
N PRO A 20 -20.57 9.17 0.03
CA PRO A 20 -19.60 8.57 -0.88
C PRO A 20 -19.39 9.61 -1.97
N MET A 21 -18.22 10.24 -1.97
CA MET A 21 -17.76 10.95 -3.15
C MET A 21 -17.57 9.86 -4.18
N ASN A 22 -18.53 9.75 -5.09
CA ASN A 22 -18.32 9.06 -6.34
C ASN A 22 -17.45 9.98 -7.20
N ASP A 23 -16.18 10.13 -6.80
CA ASP A 23 -15.15 10.42 -7.77
C ASP A 23 -15.15 9.24 -8.75
N GLY A 24 -14.92 9.46 -10.04
CA GLY A 24 -14.90 8.37 -11.03
C GLY A 24 -13.79 7.32 -10.81
N LEU A 25 -13.16 7.31 -9.63
CA LEU A 25 -12.02 6.49 -9.21
C LEU A 25 -12.43 5.24 -8.43
N ALA A 26 -13.71 5.09 -8.02
CA ALA A 26 -14.16 3.91 -7.26
C ALA A 26 -13.92 2.56 -7.99
N THR A 27 -13.63 2.59 -9.28
CA THR A 27 -13.27 1.42 -10.11
C THR A 27 -11.80 1.35 -10.48
N GLU A 28 -11.01 2.39 -10.22
CA GLU A 28 -9.59 2.41 -10.57
C GLU A 28 -8.81 1.68 -9.48
N ARG A 29 -8.17 0.58 -9.88
CA ARG A 29 -7.34 -0.23 -9.00
C ARG A 29 -5.90 0.05 -9.35
N ASP A 30 -5.18 0.64 -8.42
CA ASP A 30 -3.74 0.83 -8.55
C ASP A 30 -3.07 -0.54 -8.72
N ALA A 31 -2.23 -0.66 -9.75
CA ALA A 31 -1.64 -1.92 -10.17
C ALA A 31 -0.20 -2.09 -9.65
N CYS A 32 0.31 -1.20 -8.82
CA CYS A 32 1.67 -1.35 -8.29
C CYS A 32 1.75 -2.35 -7.11
N GLY A 33 2.95 -2.90 -6.88
CA GLY A 33 3.26 -3.75 -5.73
C GLY A 33 4.59 -3.35 -5.08
N VAL A 34 4.64 -3.35 -3.75
CA VAL A 34 5.84 -3.04 -2.96
C VAL A 34 6.02 -4.02 -1.80
N GLY A 35 7.25 -4.21 -1.36
CA GLY A 35 7.59 -5.11 -0.26
C GLY A 35 9.03 -4.96 0.20
N PHE A 36 9.42 -5.73 1.22
CA PHE A 36 10.79 -5.76 1.74
C PHE A 36 11.17 -7.17 2.19
N VAL A 37 12.48 -7.44 2.21
CA VAL A 37 13.07 -8.66 2.77
C VAL A 37 14.16 -8.25 3.74
N ALA A 38 14.17 -8.85 4.92
CA ALA A 38 15.19 -8.61 5.94
C ALA A 38 15.54 -9.90 6.69
N ASP A 39 16.80 -10.05 7.06
CA ASP A 39 17.20 -11.02 8.07
C ASP A 39 16.92 -10.42 9.45
N ALA A 40 16.08 -11.08 10.25
CA ALA A 40 15.66 -10.57 11.56
C ALA A 40 16.80 -10.45 12.58
N ARG A 41 17.96 -11.09 12.32
CA ARG A 41 19.17 -10.98 13.14
C ARG A 41 20.19 -10.00 12.55
N GLY A 42 19.84 -9.29 11.47
CA GLY A 42 20.69 -8.28 10.83
C GLY A 42 21.90 -8.83 10.09
N ARG A 43 21.92 -10.13 9.76
CA ARG A 43 23.06 -10.73 9.04
C ARG A 43 23.01 -10.36 7.56
N ARG A 44 24.13 -9.91 7.01
CA ARG A 44 24.27 -9.65 5.57
C ARG A 44 24.40 -10.96 4.82
N SER A 45 23.60 -11.13 3.77
CA SER A 45 23.69 -12.28 2.87
C SER A 45 23.15 -11.92 1.48
N HIS A 46 23.80 -12.44 0.44
CA HIS A 46 23.32 -12.32 -0.94
C HIS A 46 21.96 -13.03 -1.14
N THR A 47 21.58 -13.97 -0.27
CA THR A 47 20.26 -14.61 -0.27
C THR A 47 19.13 -13.58 -0.12
N ILE A 48 19.36 -12.47 0.59
CA ILE A 48 18.35 -11.39 0.74
C ILE A 48 18.04 -10.78 -0.63
N LEU A 49 19.06 -10.53 -1.45
CA LEU A 49 18.88 -10.01 -2.81
C LEU A 49 18.14 -11.02 -3.69
N GLN A 50 18.49 -12.31 -3.61
CA GLN A 50 17.79 -13.36 -4.39
C GLN A 50 16.30 -13.45 -4.04
N HIS A 51 15.95 -13.33 -2.75
CA HIS A 51 14.57 -13.28 -2.32
C HIS A 51 13.85 -12.01 -2.82
N ALA A 52 14.50 -10.85 -2.76
CA ALA A 52 13.94 -9.59 -3.26
C ALA A 52 13.68 -9.64 -4.78
N LEU A 53 14.61 -10.20 -5.56
CA LEU A 53 14.45 -10.39 -7.01
C LEU A 53 13.30 -11.36 -7.34
N THR A 54 13.18 -12.45 -6.58
CA THR A 54 12.05 -13.39 -6.73
C THR A 54 10.73 -12.71 -6.41
N ALA A 55 10.68 -11.91 -5.33
CA ALA A 55 9.49 -11.20 -4.92
C ALA A 55 9.02 -10.19 -5.98
N VAL A 56 9.92 -9.37 -6.53
CA VAL A 56 9.54 -8.39 -7.58
C VAL A 56 9.11 -9.08 -8.88
N ALA A 57 9.74 -10.21 -9.25
CA ALA A 57 9.31 -10.99 -10.41
C ALA A 57 7.88 -11.53 -10.25
N ASN A 58 7.50 -11.95 -9.04
CA ASN A 58 6.14 -12.42 -8.74
C ASN A 58 5.08 -11.31 -8.82
N LEU A 59 5.48 -10.04 -8.77
CA LEU A 59 4.57 -8.89 -8.95
C LEU A 59 4.31 -8.52 -10.41
N SER A 60 4.90 -9.24 -11.37
CA SER A 60 4.72 -9.02 -12.82
C SER A 60 3.26 -9.00 -13.27
N HIS A 61 2.38 -9.79 -12.64
CA HIS A 61 0.93 -9.79 -12.90
C HIS A 61 0.23 -8.47 -12.56
N ARG A 62 0.90 -7.57 -11.85
CA ARG A 62 0.39 -6.24 -11.52
C ARG A 62 1.07 -5.14 -12.33
N GLY A 63 2.22 -5.40 -12.96
CA GLY A 63 2.88 -4.41 -13.82
C GLY A 63 2.12 -4.18 -15.13
N ALA A 64 2.23 -2.97 -15.68
CA ALA A 64 1.87 -2.74 -17.06
C ALA A 64 2.88 -3.41 -18.00
N VAL A 65 2.38 -4.02 -19.08
CA VAL A 65 3.19 -4.63 -20.13
C VAL A 65 2.80 -3.97 -21.45
N ALA A 66 3.79 -3.48 -22.18
CA ALA A 66 3.59 -2.87 -23.49
C ALA A 66 3.14 -3.91 -24.53
N ALA A 67 2.69 -3.44 -25.69
CA ALA A 67 2.17 -4.30 -26.77
C ALA A 67 3.20 -5.30 -27.32
N ASP A 68 4.49 -5.10 -27.08
CA ASP A 68 5.56 -6.02 -27.47
C ASP A 68 5.67 -7.26 -26.57
N GLY A 69 4.93 -7.30 -25.46
CA GLY A 69 4.94 -8.38 -24.47
C GLY A 69 6.26 -8.50 -23.68
N LYS A 70 7.15 -7.51 -23.78
CA LYS A 70 8.52 -7.55 -23.20
C LYS A 70 8.83 -6.32 -22.36
N THR A 71 8.37 -5.16 -22.78
CA THR A 71 8.63 -3.89 -22.10
C THR A 71 7.61 -3.67 -21.00
N GLY A 72 8.06 -3.21 -19.84
CA GLY A 72 7.20 -2.78 -18.73
C GLY A 72 7.64 -1.43 -18.18
N ASP A 73 6.78 -0.80 -17.39
CA ASP A 73 7.00 0.58 -16.91
C ASP A 73 8.17 0.72 -15.93
N GLY A 74 8.50 -0.36 -15.21
CA GLY A 74 9.67 -0.40 -14.34
C GLY A 74 9.52 -1.39 -13.18
N ALA A 75 10.66 -1.91 -12.74
CA ALA A 75 10.80 -2.72 -11.53
C ALA A 75 12.17 -2.46 -10.92
N GLY A 76 12.29 -2.56 -9.59
CA GLY A 76 13.54 -2.28 -8.92
C GLY A 76 13.64 -2.88 -7.52
N VAL A 77 14.87 -2.99 -7.05
CA VAL A 77 15.21 -3.36 -5.67
C VAL A 77 16.19 -2.34 -5.12
N MET A 78 16.02 -1.97 -3.85
CA MET A 78 16.95 -1.09 -3.13
C MET A 78 17.67 -1.92 -2.06
N THR A 79 18.99 -1.81 -2.00
CA THR A 79 19.83 -2.52 -1.04
C THR A 79 20.76 -1.54 -0.33
N GLN A 80 21.38 -1.99 0.76
CA GLN A 80 22.55 -1.33 1.28
C GLN A 80 23.71 -1.39 0.26
N LEU A 81 24.62 -0.41 0.30
CA LEU A 81 25.90 -0.52 -0.41
C LEU A 81 26.68 -1.75 0.09
N PRO A 82 27.31 -2.50 -0.83
CA PRO A 82 28.12 -3.67 -0.47
C PRO A 82 29.28 -3.31 0.45
#